data_AF-A0A1M6X8L4-F1
#
_entry.id   AF-A0A1M6X8L4-F1
#
_cell.length_a   1.000
_cell.length_b   1.000
_cell.length_c   1.000
_cell.angle_alpha   90.00
_cell.angle_beta   90.00
_cell.angle_gamma   90.00
#
_symmetry.space_group_name_H-M   'P 1'
#
loop_
_entity.id
_entity.type
_entity.pdbx_description
1 polymer ?
#
loop_
_entity_poly.entity_id
_entity_poly.type
_entity_poly.pdbx_seq_one_letter_code
_entity_poly.pdbx_strand_id
1 'polypeptide(L)'
;MQRLYIERFYLNRADDEYPMTVRIVLQMKDDVDRHLLEEAVAAAQTRYPYLCVKLGVERDADGSEHYVYHDNPQPWKVTGCRQPVCLCSEEANEHLMAFSWWDDCVALDFFHALIDGTAAYRILRTLLYEYCRRRYDSELDPAGVWVAGDIIDEAEWTDPTTLPRPTSIHPQQLPERPKVINLATDAIVPLADKKEVVQIRISEEQMMKRVRACGATPTSFLTLLLARAIARLHPESAPLAPTVTVAVDLRKTLGTTAAHHSQVGGLFLPLGQDMQQADFDTQIAAFRKMIAEQTYPDNLQDYFWQTQDRMERVEQLPTLQARYQAFAPTNQLSQQYGSCMFSYVGKAGLGAAEQYIREMRTETDSAYMIVVEVSAAAGVFSISFMQRFATDVYLDTFLDELHQQGLTYEIPDRHPLQIAPIADYRNAKPK
;
A
#
# COMPACT_ATOMS: atom_id res chain seq x y z
N MET A 1 -9.83 -15.01 -21.34
CA MET A 1 -10.36 -13.64 -21.12
C MET A 1 -10.74 -13.53 -19.67
N GLN A 2 -9.92 -12.85 -18.87
CA GLN A 2 -10.18 -12.69 -17.44
C GLN A 2 -10.78 -11.31 -17.22
N ARG A 3 -12.08 -11.27 -16.90
CA ARG A 3 -12.73 -10.02 -16.50
C ARG A 3 -12.14 -9.57 -15.17
N LEU A 4 -11.90 -8.27 -15.06
CA LEU A 4 -11.35 -7.65 -13.86
C LEU A 4 -12.50 -7.23 -12.95
N TYR A 5 -12.48 -7.67 -11.70
CA TYR A 5 -13.55 -7.36 -10.76
C TYR A 5 -13.03 -6.54 -9.58
N ILE A 6 -12.09 -7.06 -8.82
CA ILE A 6 -11.58 -6.34 -7.66
C ILE A 6 -10.73 -5.12 -8.06
N GLU A 7 -10.11 -5.16 -9.24
CA GLU A 7 -9.24 -4.12 -9.78
C GLU A 7 -9.99 -2.87 -10.23
N ARG A 8 -11.30 -3.00 -10.51
CA ARG A 8 -12.18 -1.92 -11.00
C ARG A 8 -12.10 -0.67 -10.12
N PHE A 9 -11.91 -0.84 -8.81
CA PHE A 9 -11.77 0.28 -7.89
C PHE A 9 -10.58 1.18 -8.24
N TYR A 10 -9.42 0.57 -8.52
CA TYR A 10 -8.20 1.30 -8.85
C TYR A 10 -8.24 1.80 -10.30
N LEU A 11 -8.73 0.97 -11.22
CA LEU A 11 -8.83 1.32 -12.65
C LEU A 11 -9.72 2.52 -12.92
N ASN A 12 -10.83 2.66 -12.17
CA ASN A 12 -11.75 3.78 -12.32
C ASN A 12 -11.29 5.04 -11.57
N ARG A 13 -10.28 4.93 -10.70
CA ARG A 13 -9.83 6.02 -9.83
C ARG A 13 -8.47 6.61 -10.23
N ALA A 14 -7.64 5.85 -10.93
CA ALA A 14 -6.29 6.28 -11.28
C ALA A 14 -6.31 7.36 -12.40
N ASP A 15 -5.48 8.38 -12.22
CA ASP A 15 -5.24 9.46 -13.16
C ASP A 15 -3.81 10.00 -13.02
N ASP A 16 -3.48 11.09 -13.73
CA ASP A 16 -2.14 11.69 -13.70
C ASP A 16 -1.77 12.30 -12.33
N GLU A 17 -2.76 12.71 -11.53
CA GLU A 17 -2.54 13.26 -10.18
C GLU A 17 -2.44 12.13 -9.14
N TYR A 18 -3.26 11.10 -9.28
CA TYR A 18 -3.32 9.93 -8.40
C TYR A 18 -3.15 8.65 -9.23
N PRO A 19 -1.90 8.30 -9.61
CA PRO A 19 -1.64 7.17 -10.51
C PRO A 19 -1.96 5.81 -9.88
N MET A 20 -2.19 5.77 -8.57
CA MET A 20 -2.40 4.55 -7.77
C MET A 20 -1.27 3.54 -7.97
N THR A 21 -0.04 4.03 -8.05
CA THR A 21 1.17 3.21 -8.12
C THR A 21 1.88 3.20 -6.77
N VAL A 22 2.58 2.12 -6.51
CA VAL A 22 3.37 1.91 -5.30
C VAL A 22 4.79 1.60 -5.71
N ARG A 23 5.75 2.18 -5.00
CA ARG A 23 7.17 1.88 -5.13
C ARG A 23 7.66 1.25 -3.84
N ILE A 24 8.27 0.08 -3.93
CA ILE A 24 9.00 -0.54 -2.81
C ILE A 24 10.48 -0.52 -3.15
N VAL A 25 11.30 0.05 -2.27
CA VAL A 25 12.76 0.12 -2.43
C VAL A 25 13.42 -0.77 -1.38
N LEU A 26 14.28 -1.67 -1.84
CA LEU A 26 15.18 -2.49 -1.03
C LEU A 26 16.58 -1.89 -1.11
N GLN A 27 17.16 -1.55 0.04
CA GLN A 27 18.57 -1.20 0.12
C GLN A 27 19.36 -2.45 0.50
N MET A 28 20.23 -2.90 -0.40
CA MET A 28 21.15 -4.02 -0.24
C MET A 28 22.35 -3.62 0.63
N LYS A 29 23.13 -4.61 1.08
CA LYS A 29 24.39 -4.34 1.81
C LYS A 29 25.56 -3.97 0.90
N ASP A 30 25.53 -4.45 -0.33
CA ASP A 30 26.52 -4.25 -1.39
C ASP A 30 25.86 -3.67 -2.64
N ASP A 31 26.64 -3.09 -3.54
CA ASP A 31 26.18 -2.60 -4.84
C ASP A 31 25.47 -3.71 -5.64
N VAL A 32 24.44 -3.31 -6.38
CA VAL A 32 23.62 -4.20 -7.20
C VAL A 32 24.38 -4.61 -8.46
N ASP A 33 24.51 -5.92 -8.68
CA ASP A 33 24.96 -6.49 -9.95
C ASP A 33 23.78 -6.53 -10.92
N ARG A 34 23.86 -5.71 -11.96
CA ARG A 34 22.83 -5.60 -13.00
C ARG A 34 22.47 -6.95 -13.62
N HIS A 35 23.47 -7.75 -13.99
CA HIS A 35 23.23 -8.96 -14.76
C HIS A 35 22.51 -10.00 -13.91
N LEU A 36 22.95 -10.16 -12.66
CA LEU A 36 22.30 -11.07 -11.71
C LEU A 36 20.89 -10.59 -11.34
N LEU A 37 20.64 -9.28 -11.28
CA LEU A 37 19.31 -8.75 -11.06
C LEU A 37 18.38 -9.07 -12.25
N GLU A 38 18.83 -8.86 -13.49
CA GLU A 38 18.07 -9.20 -14.69
C GLU A 38 17.70 -10.70 -14.72
N GLU A 39 18.63 -11.59 -14.35
CA GLU A 39 18.35 -13.02 -14.23
C GLU A 39 17.36 -13.36 -13.11
N ALA A 40 17.47 -12.69 -11.95
CA ALA A 40 16.56 -12.89 -10.83
C ALA A 40 15.13 -12.41 -11.16
N VAL A 41 15.00 -11.30 -11.87
CA VAL A 41 13.71 -10.79 -12.37
C VAL A 41 13.10 -11.78 -13.37
N ALA A 42 13.88 -12.33 -14.30
CA ALA A 42 13.40 -13.34 -15.25
C ALA A 42 12.94 -14.64 -14.56
N ALA A 43 13.63 -15.05 -13.49
CA ALA A 43 13.20 -16.19 -12.68
C ALA A 43 11.88 -15.89 -11.93
N ALA A 44 11.75 -14.70 -11.33
CA ALA A 44 10.51 -14.27 -10.69
C ALA A 44 9.36 -14.20 -11.70
N GLN A 45 9.60 -13.68 -12.90
CA GLN A 45 8.60 -13.63 -13.98
C GLN A 45 8.07 -15.03 -14.33
N THR A 46 8.96 -16.02 -14.39
CA THR A 46 8.59 -17.42 -14.65
C THR A 46 7.75 -18.01 -13.52
N ARG A 47 7.96 -17.58 -12.27
CA ARG A 47 7.15 -18.01 -11.12
C ARG A 47 5.77 -17.36 -11.08
N TYR A 48 5.63 -16.17 -11.66
CA TYR A 48 4.40 -15.37 -11.62
C TYR A 48 3.83 -15.06 -13.01
N PRO A 49 3.54 -16.09 -13.83
CA PRO A 49 3.05 -15.90 -15.20
C PRO A 49 1.71 -15.16 -15.26
N TYR A 50 0.87 -15.30 -14.23
CA TYR A 50 -0.42 -14.61 -14.14
C TYR A 50 -0.30 -13.08 -13.94
N LEU A 51 0.89 -12.59 -13.60
CA LEU A 51 1.19 -11.14 -13.55
C LEU A 51 1.85 -10.64 -14.85
N CYS A 52 2.12 -11.52 -15.81
CA CYS A 52 2.67 -11.17 -17.12
C CYS A 52 1.53 -10.71 -18.04
N VAL A 53 0.95 -9.57 -17.71
CA VAL A 53 -0.22 -9.02 -18.40
C VAL A 53 0.00 -7.59 -18.84
N LYS A 54 -0.83 -7.15 -19.78
CA LYS A 54 -1.06 -5.75 -20.11
C LYS A 54 -2.53 -5.42 -20.09
N LEU A 55 -2.84 -4.15 -19.83
CA LEU A 55 -4.20 -3.66 -19.76
C LEU A 55 -4.76 -3.40 -21.17
N GLY A 56 -6.00 -3.84 -21.40
CA GLY A 56 -6.73 -3.60 -22.64
C GLY A 56 -8.17 -3.18 -22.37
N VAL A 57 -8.83 -2.75 -23.44
CA VAL A 57 -10.25 -2.40 -23.43
C VAL A 57 -10.97 -3.23 -24.47
N GLU A 58 -11.99 -3.94 -24.05
CA GLU A 58 -12.88 -4.72 -24.92
C GLU A 58 -14.30 -4.18 -24.86
N ARG A 59 -15.10 -4.49 -25.88
CA ARG A 59 -16.53 -4.16 -25.93
C ARG A 59 -17.36 -5.42 -25.99
N ASP A 60 -18.41 -5.49 -25.18
CA ASP A 60 -19.38 -6.57 -25.27
C ASP A 60 -20.38 -6.37 -26.42
N ALA A 61 -21.29 -7.33 -26.59
CA ALA A 61 -22.30 -7.32 -27.66
C ALA A 61 -23.24 -6.11 -27.59
N ASP A 62 -23.45 -5.54 -26.40
CA ASP A 62 -24.29 -4.37 -26.17
C ASP A 62 -23.49 -3.05 -26.34
N GLY A 63 -22.20 -3.15 -26.68
CA GLY A 63 -21.30 -2.04 -26.90
C GLY A 63 -20.71 -1.44 -25.62
N SER A 64 -20.90 -2.07 -24.46
CA SER A 64 -20.32 -1.61 -23.20
C SER A 64 -18.84 -1.94 -23.13
N GLU A 65 -18.04 -0.97 -22.68
CA GLU A 65 -16.59 -1.09 -22.56
C GLU A 65 -16.19 -1.76 -21.24
N HIS A 66 -15.17 -2.60 -21.28
CA HIS A 66 -14.64 -3.31 -20.11
C HIS A 66 -13.12 -3.33 -20.14
N TYR A 67 -12.51 -3.15 -18.97
CA TYR A 67 -11.09 -3.45 -18.80
C TYR A 67 -10.85 -4.96 -18.80
N VAL A 68 -9.78 -5.37 -19.47
CA VAL A 68 -9.32 -6.77 -19.48
C VAL A 68 -7.81 -6.83 -19.34
N TYR A 69 -7.32 -7.92 -18.78
CA TYR A 69 -5.92 -8.28 -18.92
C TYR A 69 -5.71 -9.17 -20.13
N HIS A 70 -4.76 -8.77 -20.97
CA HIS A 70 -4.22 -9.60 -22.04
C HIS A 70 -2.87 -10.14 -21.61
N ASP A 71 -2.58 -11.39 -21.98
CA ASP A 71 -1.26 -11.99 -21.80
C ASP A 71 -0.19 -11.10 -22.47
N ASN A 72 0.89 -10.87 -21.74
CA ASN A 72 2.03 -10.11 -22.18
C ASN A 72 3.31 -10.92 -21.94
N PRO A 73 3.82 -11.65 -22.95
CA PRO A 73 4.99 -12.50 -22.81
C PRO A 73 6.32 -11.73 -22.86
N GLN A 74 6.29 -10.40 -22.98
CA GLN A 74 7.50 -9.58 -22.96
C GLN A 74 8.20 -9.71 -21.60
N PRO A 75 9.53 -9.52 -21.54
CA PRO A 75 10.24 -9.53 -20.28
C PRO A 75 9.82 -8.33 -19.42
N TRP A 76 9.73 -8.54 -18.10
CA TRP A 76 9.59 -7.43 -17.16
C TRP A 76 10.76 -6.47 -17.28
N LYS A 77 10.46 -5.17 -17.23
CA LYS A 77 11.46 -4.14 -17.43
C LYS A 77 12.37 -4.04 -16.21
N VAL A 78 13.69 -3.99 -16.45
CA VAL A 78 14.72 -3.64 -15.45
C VAL A 78 15.50 -2.44 -15.96
N THR A 79 15.58 -1.35 -15.19
CA THR A 79 16.33 -0.13 -15.56
C THR A 79 17.40 0.23 -14.53
N GLY A 80 18.53 0.77 -14.98
CA GLY A 80 19.61 1.26 -14.11
C GLY A 80 19.42 2.72 -13.67
N CYS A 81 18.17 3.13 -13.41
CA CYS A 81 17.82 4.52 -13.11
C CYS A 81 17.01 4.60 -11.81
N ARG A 82 17.31 5.60 -10.96
CA ARG A 82 16.49 5.88 -9.76
C ARG A 82 15.07 6.30 -10.11
N GLN A 83 14.85 6.99 -11.23
CA GLN A 83 13.51 7.39 -11.64
C GLN A 83 12.71 6.19 -12.18
N PRO A 84 11.46 5.99 -11.75
CA PRO A 84 10.62 4.92 -12.28
C PRO A 84 10.27 5.17 -13.75
N VAL A 85 10.07 4.06 -14.48
CA VAL A 85 9.51 4.09 -15.83
C VAL A 85 7.99 4.32 -15.79
N CYS A 86 7.42 4.81 -16.88
CA CYS A 86 5.97 4.92 -17.01
C CYS A 86 5.31 3.54 -17.20
N LEU A 87 4.48 3.10 -16.25
CA LEU A 87 3.77 1.82 -16.32
C LEU A 87 2.68 1.86 -17.41
N CYS A 88 2.30 0.69 -17.91
CA CYS A 88 1.37 0.53 -19.04
C CYS A 88 1.84 1.19 -20.36
N SER A 89 3.11 1.64 -20.43
CA SER A 89 3.70 2.26 -21.62
C SER A 89 4.71 1.33 -22.30
N GLU A 90 5.15 1.68 -23.51
CA GLU A 90 6.24 0.98 -24.21
C GLU A 90 7.53 0.94 -23.36
N GLU A 91 7.79 1.95 -22.53
CA GLU A 91 8.97 2.00 -21.65
C GLU A 91 9.01 0.83 -20.66
N ALA A 92 7.84 0.44 -20.16
CA ALA A 92 7.63 -0.69 -19.25
C ALA A 92 7.25 -1.99 -19.99
N ASN A 93 7.47 -2.07 -21.31
CA ASN A 93 7.00 -3.18 -22.15
C ASN A 93 5.49 -3.45 -21.99
N GLU A 94 4.68 -2.39 -21.80
CA GLU A 94 3.23 -2.41 -21.52
C GLU A 94 2.82 -3.12 -20.22
N HIS A 95 3.77 -3.50 -19.36
CA HIS A 95 3.47 -4.12 -18.07
C HIS A 95 2.96 -3.12 -17.03
N LEU A 96 2.23 -3.65 -16.06
CA LEU A 96 1.70 -2.94 -14.89
C LEU A 96 2.70 -2.93 -13.71
N MET A 97 3.93 -3.40 -13.93
CA MET A 97 5.03 -3.32 -12.98
C MET A 97 6.36 -3.24 -13.70
N ALA A 98 7.37 -2.71 -13.01
CA ALA A 98 8.74 -2.64 -13.49
C ALA A 98 9.72 -2.66 -12.31
N PHE A 99 10.97 -2.96 -12.62
CA PHE A 99 12.08 -2.95 -11.68
C PHE A 99 13.09 -1.88 -12.06
N SER A 100 13.72 -1.30 -11.06
CA SER A 100 14.85 -0.40 -11.25
C SER A 100 15.95 -0.66 -10.24
N TRP A 101 17.17 -0.22 -10.54
CA TRP A 101 18.30 -0.30 -9.63
C TRP A 101 19.22 0.92 -9.79
N TRP A 102 19.91 1.26 -8.70
CA TRP A 102 20.97 2.26 -8.65
C TRP A 102 21.82 2.00 -7.41
N ASP A 103 23.14 2.09 -7.52
CA ASP A 103 24.06 1.83 -6.39
C ASP A 103 23.73 0.51 -5.68
N ASP A 104 23.36 0.57 -4.39
CA ASP A 104 22.95 -0.55 -3.54
C ASP A 104 21.42 -0.75 -3.48
N CYS A 105 20.64 -0.06 -4.31
CA CYS A 105 19.18 -0.09 -4.26
C CYS A 105 18.55 -0.87 -5.41
N VAL A 106 17.52 -1.65 -5.08
CA VAL A 106 16.59 -2.27 -6.03
C VAL A 106 15.19 -1.75 -5.72
N ALA A 107 14.42 -1.36 -6.73
CA ALA A 107 13.04 -0.97 -6.56
C ALA A 107 12.09 -1.80 -7.42
N LEU A 108 10.91 -2.07 -6.87
CA LEU A 108 9.74 -2.59 -7.56
C LEU A 108 8.69 -1.49 -7.60
N ASP A 109 8.32 -1.07 -8.81
CA ASP A 109 7.21 -0.16 -9.07
C ASP A 109 6.04 -0.98 -9.61
N PHE A 110 4.83 -0.82 -9.05
CA PHE A 110 3.65 -1.53 -9.53
C PHE A 110 2.39 -0.69 -9.46
N PHE A 111 1.46 -0.94 -10.39
CA PHE A 111 0.12 -0.39 -10.37
C PHE A 111 -0.74 -1.18 -9.39
N HIS A 112 -1.41 -0.49 -8.46
CA HIS A 112 -2.19 -1.12 -7.38
C HIS A 112 -3.42 -1.89 -7.89
N ALA A 113 -3.82 -1.64 -9.14
CA ALA A 113 -4.80 -2.49 -9.83
C ALA A 113 -4.28 -3.91 -10.08
N LEU A 114 -2.97 -4.17 -10.08
CA LEU A 114 -2.42 -5.51 -10.32
C LEU A 114 -2.30 -6.33 -9.02
N ILE A 115 -1.72 -5.72 -7.99
CA ILE A 115 -1.38 -6.36 -6.71
C ILE A 115 -1.44 -5.34 -5.57
N ASP A 116 -1.40 -5.82 -4.32
CA ASP A 116 -1.13 -5.01 -3.13
C ASP A 116 0.23 -5.34 -2.50
N GLY A 117 0.53 -4.71 -1.36
CA GLY A 117 1.78 -4.91 -0.63
C GLY A 117 2.05 -6.36 -0.20
N THR A 118 1.01 -7.13 0.17
CA THR A 118 1.17 -8.55 0.57
C THR A 118 1.66 -9.39 -0.61
N ALA A 119 1.08 -9.17 -1.79
CA ALA A 119 1.50 -9.85 -3.02
C ALA A 119 2.87 -9.34 -3.51
N ALA A 120 3.13 -8.04 -3.44
CA ALA A 120 4.44 -7.46 -3.78
C ALA A 120 5.56 -8.06 -2.91
N TYR A 121 5.35 -8.24 -1.60
CA TYR A 121 6.34 -8.89 -0.72
C TYR A 121 6.66 -10.33 -1.13
N ARG A 122 5.73 -11.07 -1.77
CA ARG A 122 6.03 -12.41 -2.30
C ARG A 122 6.99 -12.33 -3.48
N ILE A 123 6.71 -11.44 -4.41
CA ILE A 123 7.57 -11.19 -5.56
C ILE A 123 8.97 -10.79 -5.09
N LEU A 124 9.06 -9.89 -4.10
CA LEU A 124 10.34 -9.47 -3.53
C LEU A 124 11.10 -10.60 -2.83
N ARG A 125 10.41 -11.51 -2.10
CA ARG A 125 11.06 -12.70 -1.53
C ARG A 125 11.68 -13.58 -2.62
N THR A 126 10.95 -13.83 -3.69
CA THR A 126 11.45 -14.60 -4.84
C THR A 126 12.61 -13.92 -5.51
N LEU A 127 12.47 -12.62 -5.81
CA LEU A 127 13.53 -11.80 -6.42
C LEU A 127 14.81 -11.84 -5.58
N LEU A 128 14.70 -11.59 -4.28
CA LEU A 128 15.85 -11.55 -3.38
C LEU A 128 16.49 -12.91 -3.19
N TYR A 129 15.72 -13.97 -3.06
CA TYR A 129 16.25 -15.33 -3.02
C TYR A 129 17.04 -15.66 -4.29
N GLU A 130 16.44 -15.42 -5.46
CA GLU A 130 17.06 -15.69 -6.75
C GLU A 130 18.33 -14.85 -6.96
N TYR A 131 18.31 -13.56 -6.59
CA TYR A 131 19.48 -12.70 -6.68
C TYR A 131 20.58 -13.14 -5.71
N CYS A 132 20.25 -13.31 -4.43
CA CYS A 132 21.23 -13.59 -3.38
C CYS A 132 21.84 -14.98 -3.53
N ARG A 133 21.09 -15.97 -4.01
CA ARG A 133 21.65 -17.31 -4.22
C ARG A 133 22.68 -17.36 -5.35
N ARG A 134 22.52 -16.50 -6.37
CA ARG A 134 23.51 -16.36 -7.46
C ARG A 134 24.72 -15.54 -7.02
N ARG A 135 24.49 -14.49 -6.22
CA ARG A 135 25.51 -13.51 -5.88
C ARG A 135 26.37 -13.90 -4.67
N TYR A 136 25.79 -14.56 -3.67
CA TYR A 136 26.41 -14.73 -2.35
C TYR A 136 26.49 -16.20 -1.91
N ASP A 137 25.41 -16.97 -2.06
CA ASP A 137 25.32 -18.34 -1.51
C ASP A 137 24.45 -19.26 -2.36
N SER A 138 25.06 -20.15 -3.14
CA SER A 138 24.30 -21.06 -4.02
C SER A 138 23.36 -22.01 -3.27
N GLU A 139 23.58 -22.22 -1.97
CA GLU A 139 22.80 -23.10 -1.09
C GLU A 139 21.88 -22.30 -0.14
N LEU A 140 21.58 -21.04 -0.48
CA LEU A 140 20.68 -20.19 0.30
C LEU A 140 19.35 -20.93 0.56
N ASP A 141 18.85 -20.87 1.79
CA ASP A 141 17.62 -21.59 2.17
C ASP A 141 16.37 -20.98 1.49
N PRO A 142 15.60 -21.77 0.71
CA PRO A 142 14.37 -21.32 0.06
C PRO A 142 13.14 -21.32 0.99
N ALA A 143 13.27 -21.67 2.27
CA ALA A 143 12.14 -21.79 3.18
C ALA A 143 11.26 -20.51 3.20
N GLY A 144 9.97 -20.69 2.90
CA GLY A 144 8.98 -19.60 2.86
C GLY A 144 9.05 -18.71 1.60
N VAL A 145 9.86 -19.08 0.61
CA VAL A 145 9.97 -18.39 -0.68
C VAL A 145 9.31 -19.25 -1.76
N TRP A 146 8.57 -18.60 -2.67
CA TRP A 146 8.02 -19.25 -3.86
C TRP A 146 9.02 -19.11 -4.99
N VAL A 147 9.58 -20.21 -5.46
CA VAL A 147 10.72 -20.19 -6.40
C VAL A 147 10.30 -20.66 -7.79
N ALA A 148 11.06 -20.27 -8.81
CA ALA A 148 10.80 -20.70 -10.18
C ALA A 148 10.80 -22.24 -10.28
N GLY A 149 9.77 -22.81 -10.90
CA GLY A 149 9.58 -24.26 -11.02
C GLY A 149 8.65 -24.87 -9.96
N ASP A 150 8.28 -24.13 -8.91
CA ASP A 150 7.23 -24.55 -7.99
C ASP A 150 5.89 -24.74 -8.72
N ILE A 151 5.06 -25.64 -8.20
CA ILE A 151 3.67 -25.76 -8.63
C ILE A 151 2.93 -24.48 -8.21
N ILE A 152 2.29 -23.82 -9.17
CA ILE A 152 1.47 -22.63 -8.94
C ILE A 152 0.08 -23.11 -8.50
N ASP A 153 -0.34 -22.69 -7.31
CA ASP A 153 -1.67 -23.02 -6.80
C ASP A 153 -2.73 -22.13 -7.47
N GLU A 154 -3.89 -22.70 -7.83
CA GLU A 154 -5.01 -21.92 -8.38
C GLU A 154 -5.50 -20.84 -7.39
N ALA A 155 -5.29 -21.05 -6.09
CA ALA A 155 -5.58 -20.06 -5.06
C ALA A 155 -4.79 -18.74 -5.25
N GLU A 156 -3.65 -18.76 -5.95
CA GLU A 156 -2.84 -17.56 -6.21
C GLU A 156 -3.52 -16.56 -7.14
N TRP A 157 -4.36 -17.04 -8.06
CA TRP A 157 -5.12 -16.20 -9.01
C TRP A 157 -6.60 -16.08 -8.67
N THR A 158 -7.02 -16.56 -7.51
CA THR A 158 -8.43 -16.53 -7.11
C THR A 158 -8.85 -15.09 -6.79
N ASP A 159 -9.70 -14.52 -7.64
CA ASP A 159 -10.38 -13.25 -7.34
C ASP A 159 -11.50 -13.51 -6.32
N PRO A 160 -11.44 -12.94 -5.09
CA PRO A 160 -12.45 -13.16 -4.06
C PRO A 160 -13.86 -12.75 -4.48
N THR A 161 -14.05 -11.91 -5.49
CA THR A 161 -15.38 -11.53 -5.97
C THR A 161 -16.08 -12.66 -6.71
N THR A 162 -15.32 -13.66 -7.18
CA THR A 162 -15.85 -14.84 -7.88
C THR A 162 -16.31 -15.92 -6.90
N LEU A 163 -15.95 -15.79 -5.62
CA LEU A 163 -16.38 -16.72 -4.58
C LEU A 163 -17.84 -16.47 -4.20
N PRO A 164 -18.58 -17.52 -3.76
CA PRO A 164 -19.94 -17.34 -3.28
C PRO A 164 -20.00 -16.35 -2.12
N ARG A 165 -20.88 -15.35 -2.23
CA ARG A 165 -21.19 -14.45 -1.11
C ARG A 165 -21.73 -15.27 0.07
N PRO A 166 -21.21 -15.09 1.30
CA PRO A 166 -21.71 -15.78 2.49
C PRO A 166 -23.22 -15.55 2.67
N THR A 167 -23.94 -16.60 3.05
CA THR A 167 -25.41 -16.55 3.22
C THR A 167 -25.85 -15.76 4.46
N SER A 168 -24.95 -15.58 5.43
CA SER A 168 -25.17 -14.82 6.65
C SER A 168 -23.92 -14.02 7.01
N ILE A 169 -24.05 -12.70 7.04
CA ILE A 169 -23.03 -11.77 7.55
C ILE A 169 -23.72 -10.97 8.65
N HIS A 170 -23.17 -10.99 9.85
CA HIS A 170 -23.71 -10.32 11.03
C HIS A 170 -22.70 -9.30 11.56
N PRO A 171 -22.53 -8.16 10.85
CA PRO A 171 -21.58 -7.15 11.26
C PRO A 171 -21.99 -6.59 12.63
N GLN A 172 -21.00 -6.33 13.46
CA GLN A 172 -21.19 -5.64 14.72
C GLN A 172 -21.44 -4.16 14.46
N GLN A 173 -22.35 -3.57 15.22
CA GLN A 173 -22.58 -2.14 15.14
C GLN A 173 -21.35 -1.38 15.63
N LEU A 174 -20.75 -0.60 14.74
CA LEU A 174 -19.65 0.29 15.08
C LEU A 174 -20.21 1.63 15.60
N PRO A 175 -19.47 2.33 16.48
CA PRO A 175 -19.82 3.68 16.88
C PRO A 175 -19.94 4.62 15.69
N GLU A 176 -20.77 5.66 15.82
CA GLU A 176 -20.84 6.72 14.83
C GLU A 176 -19.49 7.42 14.69
N ARG A 177 -19.09 7.69 13.45
CA ARG A 177 -17.81 8.36 13.17
C ARG A 177 -17.92 9.84 13.48
N PRO A 178 -16.98 10.43 14.24
CA PRO A 178 -16.97 11.87 14.44
C PRO A 178 -16.66 12.58 13.12
N LYS A 179 -16.95 13.88 13.08
CA LYS A 179 -16.43 14.75 12.02
C LYS A 179 -14.90 14.79 12.11
N VAL A 180 -14.25 14.88 10.96
CA VAL A 180 -12.80 14.73 10.83
C VAL A 180 -12.14 16.09 10.61
N ILE A 181 -10.93 16.27 11.16
CA ILE A 181 -10.03 17.35 10.73
C ILE A 181 -9.52 17.01 9.33
N ASN A 182 -10.02 17.69 8.30
CA ASN A 182 -9.60 17.46 6.93
C ASN A 182 -8.38 18.33 6.62
N LEU A 183 -7.19 17.73 6.58
CA LEU A 183 -5.95 18.49 6.35
C LEU A 183 -5.85 19.15 4.96
N ALA A 184 -6.74 18.84 4.01
CA ALA A 184 -6.81 19.58 2.75
C ALA A 184 -7.47 20.97 2.93
N THR A 185 -8.30 21.17 3.95
CA THR A 185 -9.02 22.42 4.21
C THR A 185 -8.65 23.08 5.54
N ASP A 186 -8.31 22.26 6.54
CA ASP A 186 -8.17 22.69 7.92
C ASP A 186 -6.71 22.88 8.32
N ALA A 187 -5.74 22.56 7.45
CA ALA A 187 -4.33 22.62 7.81
C ALA A 187 -3.88 24.02 8.27
N ILE A 188 -3.06 24.04 9.33
CA ILE A 188 -2.50 25.27 9.92
C ILE A 188 -1.39 25.92 9.09
N VAL A 189 -0.98 25.28 7.99
CA VAL A 189 0.06 25.74 7.08
C VAL A 189 -0.39 25.55 5.63
N PRO A 190 0.11 26.37 4.69
CA PRO A 190 -0.21 26.21 3.28
C PRO A 190 0.18 24.84 2.72
N LEU A 191 -0.62 24.33 1.79
CA LEU A 191 -0.29 23.15 1.02
C LEU A 191 0.87 23.46 0.05
N ALA A 192 1.72 22.47 -0.18
CA ALA A 192 2.75 22.54 -1.22
C ALA A 192 2.24 21.96 -2.55
N ASP A 193 2.88 22.36 -3.66
CA ASP A 193 2.53 21.83 -4.97
C ASP A 193 2.86 20.34 -5.09
N LYS A 194 3.99 19.92 -4.52
CA LYS A 194 4.52 18.56 -4.59
C LYS A 194 4.53 17.89 -3.23
N LYS A 195 4.36 16.57 -3.24
CA LYS A 195 4.59 15.74 -2.06
C LYS A 195 6.07 15.52 -1.84
N GLU A 196 6.46 15.61 -0.60
CA GLU A 196 7.79 15.25 -0.12
C GLU A 196 7.71 13.95 0.68
N VAL A 197 8.78 13.17 0.61
CA VAL A 197 8.99 11.96 1.40
C VAL A 197 10.14 12.20 2.35
N VAL A 198 9.90 11.93 3.64
CA VAL A 198 10.95 11.84 4.65
C VAL A 198 11.01 10.41 5.13
N GLN A 199 12.19 9.80 4.96
CA GLN A 199 12.44 8.44 5.40
C GLN A 199 12.93 8.49 6.85
N ILE A 200 12.26 7.79 7.75
CA ILE A 200 12.58 7.74 9.17
C ILE A 200 12.92 6.29 9.53
N ARG A 201 14.07 6.07 10.15
CA ARG A 201 14.58 4.75 10.51
C ARG A 201 14.58 4.57 12.02
N ILE A 202 14.03 3.47 12.51
CA ILE A 202 14.02 3.08 13.93
C ILE A 202 14.43 1.61 14.04
N SER A 203 15.24 1.24 15.03
CA SER A 203 15.57 -0.18 15.23
C SER A 203 14.32 -1.00 15.61
N GLU A 204 14.22 -2.22 15.07
CA GLU A 204 13.15 -3.17 15.39
C GLU A 204 13.14 -3.50 16.88
N GLU A 205 14.31 -3.66 17.49
CA GLU A 205 14.44 -3.94 18.91
C GLU A 205 13.79 -2.83 19.76
N GLN A 206 14.14 -1.57 19.50
CA GLN A 206 13.64 -0.43 20.27
C GLN A 206 12.15 -0.22 20.05
N MET A 207 11.69 -0.25 18.79
CA MET A 207 10.28 -0.13 18.44
C MET A 207 9.46 -1.21 19.16
N MET A 208 9.86 -2.48 19.03
CA MET A 208 9.12 -3.59 19.62
C MET A 208 9.19 -3.60 21.14
N LYS A 209 10.30 -3.16 21.74
CA LYS A 209 10.41 -2.98 23.19
C LYS A 209 9.38 -1.96 23.69
N ARG A 210 9.27 -0.81 23.02
CA ARG A 210 8.29 0.23 23.40
C ARG A 210 6.86 -0.24 23.18
N VAL A 211 6.56 -0.79 22.01
CA VAL A 211 5.24 -1.32 21.65
C VAL A 211 4.76 -2.35 22.66
N ARG A 212 5.63 -3.29 23.08
CA ARG A 212 5.27 -4.30 24.09
C ARG A 212 5.06 -3.68 25.48
N ALA A 213 5.88 -2.70 25.86
CA ALA A 213 5.79 -2.07 27.17
C ALA A 213 4.45 -1.36 27.42
N CYS A 214 3.84 -0.77 26.39
CA CYS A 214 2.51 -0.16 26.47
C CYS A 214 1.37 -1.09 26.00
N GLY A 215 1.65 -2.39 25.81
CA GLY A 215 0.64 -3.36 25.37
C GLY A 215 0.07 -3.09 23.98
N ALA A 216 0.76 -2.34 23.11
CA ALA A 216 0.33 -1.95 21.77
C ALA A 216 0.66 -3.00 20.68
N THR A 217 0.22 -2.74 19.45
CA THR A 217 0.83 -3.27 18.21
C THR A 217 1.55 -2.12 17.50
N PRO A 218 2.47 -2.38 16.54
CA PRO A 218 3.09 -1.31 15.77
C PRO A 218 2.06 -0.39 15.10
N THR A 219 0.99 -0.97 14.54
CA THR A 219 -0.14 -0.23 13.98
C THR A 219 -0.80 0.67 15.02
N SER A 220 -1.32 0.11 16.13
CA SER A 220 -2.05 0.93 17.12
C SER A 220 -1.19 2.03 17.73
N PHE A 221 0.11 1.74 17.92
CA PHE A 221 1.07 2.67 18.46
C PHE A 221 1.34 3.84 17.52
N LEU A 222 1.80 3.56 16.29
CA LEU A 222 2.17 4.62 15.33
C LEU A 222 0.95 5.44 14.89
N THR A 223 -0.21 4.81 14.72
CA THR A 223 -1.44 5.54 14.38
C THR A 223 -1.88 6.47 15.51
N LEU A 224 -1.68 6.08 16.78
CA LEU A 224 -1.98 6.98 17.89
C LEU A 224 -1.03 8.17 17.90
N LEU A 225 0.27 7.95 17.67
CA LEU A 225 1.24 9.05 17.60
C LEU A 225 0.91 10.03 16.48
N LEU A 226 0.51 9.53 15.31
CA LEU A 226 0.03 10.39 14.21
C LEU A 226 -1.21 11.20 14.61
N ALA A 227 -2.21 10.56 15.21
CA ALA A 227 -3.42 11.24 15.67
C ALA A 227 -3.12 12.31 16.73
N ARG A 228 -2.21 12.00 17.67
CA ARG A 228 -1.75 12.94 18.71
C ARG A 228 -0.99 14.13 18.13
N ALA A 229 -0.12 13.89 17.16
CA ALA A 229 0.60 14.96 16.48
C ALA A 229 -0.35 15.95 15.79
N ILE A 230 -1.37 15.44 15.11
CA ILE A 230 -2.43 16.28 14.53
C ILE A 230 -3.22 16.98 15.65
N ALA A 231 -3.64 16.28 16.71
CA ALA A 231 -4.39 16.90 17.82
C ALA A 231 -3.65 18.08 18.44
N ARG A 232 -2.34 17.96 18.65
CA ARG A 232 -1.48 19.02 19.22
C ARG A 232 -1.46 20.29 18.40
N LEU A 233 -1.55 20.16 17.08
CA LEU A 233 -1.57 21.29 16.15
C LEU A 233 -2.96 21.87 15.93
N HIS A 234 -4.00 21.18 16.42
CA HIS A 234 -5.41 21.51 16.24
C HIS A 234 -6.18 21.53 17.58
N PRO A 235 -5.70 22.22 18.63
CA PRO A 235 -6.27 22.13 19.98
C PRO A 235 -7.71 22.66 20.10
N GLU A 236 -8.13 23.54 19.18
CA GLU A 236 -9.44 24.19 19.16
C GLU A 236 -10.37 23.62 18.08
N SER A 237 -10.02 22.47 17.45
CA SER A 237 -10.78 21.92 16.32
C SER A 237 -12.11 21.28 16.69
N ALA A 238 -12.47 21.24 17.97
CA ALA A 238 -13.71 20.63 18.42
C ALA A 238 -14.94 21.22 17.69
N PRO A 239 -15.87 20.39 17.19
CA PRO A 239 -16.03 18.95 17.45
C PRO A 239 -15.30 18.01 16.47
N LEU A 240 -14.38 18.51 15.63
CA LEU A 240 -13.60 17.71 14.70
C LEU A 240 -12.53 16.88 15.44
N ALA A 241 -12.35 15.63 15.03
CA ALA A 241 -11.36 14.72 15.57
C ALA A 241 -10.26 14.38 14.54
N PRO A 242 -8.98 14.33 14.94
CA PRO A 242 -7.96 13.67 14.16
C PRO A 242 -8.36 12.21 13.95
N THR A 243 -8.43 11.78 12.68
CA THR A 243 -8.79 10.39 12.34
C THR A 243 -7.75 9.81 11.41
N VAL A 244 -7.17 8.68 11.79
CA VAL A 244 -6.23 7.95 10.92
C VAL A 244 -6.98 6.86 10.17
N THR A 245 -6.92 6.90 8.83
CA THR A 245 -7.39 5.79 8.00
C THR A 245 -6.29 4.75 7.89
N VAL A 246 -6.57 3.50 8.26
CA VAL A 246 -5.58 2.43 8.33
C VAL A 246 -5.89 1.34 7.31
N ALA A 247 -4.93 1.02 6.45
CA ALA A 247 -5.05 -0.11 5.54
C ALA A 247 -5.09 -1.45 6.31
N VAL A 248 -5.95 -2.38 5.90
CA VAL A 248 -6.06 -3.73 6.50
C VAL A 248 -6.15 -4.80 5.42
N ASP A 249 -5.46 -5.93 5.62
CA ASP A 249 -5.53 -7.09 4.73
C ASP A 249 -6.81 -7.89 4.96
N LEU A 250 -7.61 -8.06 3.90
CA LEU A 250 -8.88 -8.78 3.94
C LEU A 250 -8.73 -10.29 3.67
N ARG A 251 -7.58 -10.75 3.19
CA ARG A 251 -7.36 -12.13 2.72
C ARG A 251 -7.77 -13.20 3.72
N LYS A 252 -7.39 -13.02 4.99
CA LYS A 252 -7.70 -14.00 6.05
C LYS A 252 -9.21 -14.16 6.21
N THR A 253 -9.94 -13.06 6.19
CA THR A 253 -11.39 -13.03 6.36
C THR A 253 -12.14 -13.54 5.14
N LEU A 254 -11.58 -13.34 3.95
CA LEU A 254 -12.13 -13.81 2.67
C LEU A 254 -11.72 -15.25 2.31
N GLY A 255 -10.79 -15.85 3.06
CA GLY A 255 -10.30 -17.21 2.78
C GLY A 255 -9.34 -17.29 1.58
N THR A 256 -8.79 -16.16 1.14
CA THR A 256 -7.99 -16.00 -0.08
C THR A 256 -6.54 -15.66 0.25
N THR A 257 -5.94 -16.35 1.23
CA THR A 257 -4.60 -16.05 1.73
C THR A 257 -3.53 -16.08 0.65
N ALA A 258 -3.62 -16.91 -0.39
CA ALA A 258 -2.65 -16.99 -1.48
C ALA A 258 -2.91 -16.00 -2.63
N ALA A 259 -4.07 -15.35 -2.70
CA ALA A 259 -4.44 -14.52 -3.85
C ALA A 259 -3.54 -13.29 -4.03
N HIS A 260 -3.19 -12.97 -5.28
CA HIS A 260 -2.34 -11.82 -5.62
C HIS A 260 -3.10 -10.48 -5.68
N HIS A 261 -4.38 -10.53 -6.02
CA HIS A 261 -5.22 -9.34 -6.18
C HIS A 261 -5.19 -8.42 -4.97
N SER A 262 -5.38 -7.12 -5.19
CA SER A 262 -5.45 -6.14 -4.11
C SER A 262 -6.66 -6.37 -3.21
N GLN A 263 -6.41 -6.79 -1.96
CA GLN A 263 -7.45 -7.12 -0.97
C GLN A 263 -7.30 -6.24 0.27
N VAL A 264 -7.23 -4.93 0.03
CA VAL A 264 -7.03 -3.93 1.08
C VAL A 264 -8.35 -3.27 1.46
N GLY A 265 -8.68 -3.32 2.75
CA GLY A 265 -9.76 -2.55 3.35
C GLY A 265 -9.26 -1.33 4.13
N GLY A 266 -10.19 -0.61 4.76
CA GLY A 266 -9.88 0.58 5.56
C GLY A 266 -10.54 0.55 6.94
N LEU A 267 -9.74 0.78 7.99
CA LEU A 267 -10.19 1.07 9.35
C LEU A 267 -10.12 2.57 9.61
N PHE A 268 -10.91 3.06 10.56
CA PHE A 268 -10.96 4.47 10.95
C PHE A 268 -10.68 4.60 12.45
N LEU A 269 -9.59 5.29 12.80
CA LEU A 269 -9.15 5.43 14.20
C LEU A 269 -9.21 6.91 14.63
N PRO A 270 -10.37 7.39 15.12
CA PRO A 270 -10.52 8.75 15.62
C PRO A 270 -9.93 8.90 17.03
N LEU A 271 -9.19 9.99 17.26
CA LEU A 271 -8.78 10.46 18.59
C LEU A 271 -9.75 11.56 19.07
N GLY A 272 -10.91 11.15 19.58
CA GLY A 272 -11.95 12.06 20.08
C GLY A 272 -11.52 12.85 21.34
N GLN A 273 -12.23 13.93 21.66
CA GLN A 273 -11.87 14.84 22.77
C GLN A 273 -11.69 14.15 24.12
N ASP A 274 -12.63 13.28 24.52
CA ASP A 274 -12.54 12.56 25.78
C ASP A 274 -11.28 11.70 25.86
N MET A 275 -10.89 11.10 24.73
CA MET A 275 -9.67 10.30 24.63
C MET A 275 -8.40 11.16 24.67
N GLN A 276 -8.43 12.37 24.11
CA GLN A 276 -7.29 13.29 24.15
C GLN A 276 -6.90 13.69 25.57
N GLN A 277 -7.87 13.75 26.49
CA GLN A 277 -7.64 14.08 27.91
C GLN A 277 -7.15 12.89 28.75
N ALA A 278 -7.22 11.67 28.21
CA ALA A 278 -6.76 10.48 28.90
C ALA A 278 -5.23 10.32 28.82
N ASP A 279 -4.66 9.52 29.74
CA ASP A 279 -3.25 9.13 29.66
C ASP A 279 -2.97 8.27 28.43
N PHE A 280 -1.68 8.16 28.09
CA PHE A 280 -1.22 7.48 26.87
C PHE A 280 -1.64 6.00 26.83
N ASP A 281 -1.58 5.29 27.96
CA ASP A 281 -1.91 3.87 28.02
C ASP A 281 -3.41 3.64 27.77
N THR A 282 -4.25 4.52 28.30
CA THR A 282 -5.69 4.53 28.04
C THR A 282 -6.00 4.81 26.57
N GLN A 283 -5.29 5.77 25.96
CA GLN A 283 -5.42 6.07 24.53
C GLN A 283 -5.04 4.85 23.66
N ILE A 284 -3.92 4.18 23.97
CA ILE A 284 -3.48 2.97 23.27
C ILE A 284 -4.51 1.85 23.42
N ALA A 285 -5.02 1.62 24.62
CA ALA A 285 -6.04 0.58 24.86
C ALA A 285 -7.31 0.85 24.04
N ALA A 286 -7.73 2.11 23.92
CA ALA A 286 -8.87 2.51 23.10
C ALA A 286 -8.61 2.26 21.60
N PHE A 287 -7.43 2.64 21.09
CA PHE A 287 -7.04 2.38 19.69
C PHE A 287 -7.02 0.88 19.38
N ARG A 288 -6.47 0.06 20.28
CA ARG A 288 -6.50 -1.41 20.13
C ARG A 288 -7.92 -1.95 20.09
N LYS A 289 -8.80 -1.46 20.94
CA LYS A 289 -10.22 -1.85 20.97
C LYS A 289 -10.89 -1.49 19.63
N MET A 290 -10.70 -0.27 19.13
CA MET A 290 -11.25 0.16 17.84
C MET A 290 -10.77 -0.71 16.68
N ILE A 291 -9.49 -1.10 16.66
CA ILE A 291 -8.97 -2.03 15.65
C ILE A 291 -9.64 -3.40 15.80
N ALA A 292 -9.74 -3.95 17.01
CA ALA A 292 -10.34 -5.27 17.24
C ALA A 292 -11.82 -5.32 16.82
N GLU A 293 -12.60 -4.27 17.13
CA GLU A 293 -14.01 -4.16 16.74
C GLU A 293 -14.17 -4.06 15.22
N GLN A 294 -13.38 -3.21 14.56
CA GLN A 294 -13.48 -3.03 13.10
C GLN A 294 -12.93 -4.22 12.31
N THR A 295 -12.00 -4.99 12.88
CA THR A 295 -11.45 -6.20 12.27
C THR A 295 -12.21 -7.48 12.61
N TYR A 296 -13.38 -7.35 13.29
CA TYR A 296 -14.30 -8.47 13.44
C TYR A 296 -14.62 -9.08 12.06
N PRO A 297 -14.55 -10.41 11.87
CA PRO A 297 -14.65 -11.03 10.54
C PRO A 297 -15.85 -10.55 9.73
N ASP A 298 -17.04 -10.51 10.31
CA ASP A 298 -18.24 -10.09 9.58
C ASP A 298 -18.21 -8.61 9.20
N ASN A 299 -17.54 -7.75 9.97
CA ASN A 299 -17.36 -6.32 9.60
C ASN A 299 -16.48 -6.19 8.36
N LEU A 300 -15.41 -6.98 8.27
CA LEU A 300 -14.51 -6.98 7.11
C LEU A 300 -15.16 -7.65 5.88
N GLN A 301 -15.95 -8.70 6.06
CA GLN A 301 -16.74 -9.30 4.97
C GLN A 301 -17.80 -8.31 4.45
N ASP A 302 -18.53 -7.67 5.35
CA ASP A 302 -19.53 -6.66 5.00
C ASP A 302 -18.89 -5.49 4.26
N TYR A 303 -17.75 -4.98 4.74
CA TYR A 303 -16.97 -3.95 4.04
C TYR A 303 -16.61 -4.35 2.60
N PHE A 304 -16.11 -5.57 2.42
CA PHE A 304 -15.73 -6.09 1.10
C PHE A 304 -16.94 -6.13 0.16
N TRP A 305 -18.04 -6.76 0.59
CA TRP A 305 -19.21 -6.93 -0.28
C TRP A 305 -19.94 -5.61 -0.55
N GLN A 306 -20.00 -4.68 0.41
CA GLN A 306 -20.51 -3.32 0.13
C GLN A 306 -19.66 -2.58 -0.90
N THR A 307 -18.35 -2.79 -0.87
CA THR A 307 -17.45 -2.23 -1.90
C THR A 307 -17.76 -2.84 -3.26
N GLN A 308 -17.96 -4.16 -3.35
CA GLN A 308 -18.34 -4.82 -4.60
C GLN A 308 -19.72 -4.38 -5.11
N ASP A 309 -20.73 -4.30 -4.25
CA ASP A 309 -22.07 -3.80 -4.60
C ASP A 309 -21.99 -2.38 -5.19
N ARG A 310 -21.09 -1.53 -4.69
CA ARG A 310 -20.82 -0.19 -5.27
C ARG A 310 -20.13 -0.29 -6.64
N MET A 311 -19.16 -1.19 -6.81
CA MET A 311 -18.49 -1.39 -8.10
C MET A 311 -19.47 -1.86 -9.17
N GLU A 312 -20.34 -2.82 -8.83
CA GLU A 312 -21.36 -3.34 -9.74
C GLU A 312 -22.32 -2.25 -10.23
N ARG A 313 -22.70 -1.30 -9.37
CA ARG A 313 -23.52 -0.15 -9.80
C ARG A 313 -22.78 0.76 -10.77
N VAL A 314 -21.48 0.99 -10.57
CA VAL A 314 -20.69 1.81 -11.49
C VAL A 314 -20.51 1.10 -12.83
N GLU A 315 -20.36 -0.22 -12.83
CA GLU A 315 -20.22 -1.04 -14.04
C GLU A 315 -21.48 -1.04 -14.93
N GLN A 316 -22.63 -0.58 -14.43
CA GLN A 316 -23.82 -0.34 -15.26
C GLN A 316 -23.64 0.84 -16.24
N LEU A 317 -22.63 1.68 -16.04
CA LEU A 317 -22.29 2.74 -16.98
C LEU A 317 -21.56 2.13 -18.21
N PRO A 318 -21.99 2.44 -19.44
CA PRO A 318 -21.55 1.72 -20.63
C PRO A 318 -20.13 2.06 -21.09
N THR A 319 -19.55 3.18 -20.65
CA THR A 319 -18.21 3.60 -21.09
C THR A 319 -17.26 3.77 -19.92
N LEU A 320 -15.97 3.48 -20.15
CA LEU A 320 -14.93 3.64 -19.13
C LEU A 320 -14.81 5.09 -18.68
N GLN A 321 -15.00 6.03 -19.62
CA GLN A 321 -15.01 7.45 -19.32
C GLN A 321 -16.14 7.85 -18.36
N ALA A 322 -17.34 7.28 -18.51
CA ALA A 322 -18.45 7.53 -17.59
C ALA A 322 -18.18 6.96 -16.20
N ARG A 323 -17.57 5.76 -16.12
CA ARG A 323 -17.16 5.14 -14.84
C ARG A 323 -16.10 5.97 -14.13
N TYR A 324 -15.09 6.43 -14.85
CA TYR A 324 -14.07 7.35 -14.33
C TYR A 324 -14.71 8.65 -13.80
N GLN A 325 -15.61 9.28 -14.55
CA GLN A 325 -16.32 10.48 -14.11
C GLN A 325 -17.15 10.25 -12.83
N ALA A 326 -17.79 9.09 -12.70
CA ALA A 326 -18.51 8.72 -11.48
C ALA A 326 -17.56 8.56 -10.27
N PHE A 327 -16.30 8.22 -10.51
CA PHE A 327 -15.27 8.05 -9.49
C PHE A 327 -14.47 9.31 -9.17
N ALA A 328 -14.41 10.30 -10.07
CA ALA A 328 -13.60 11.50 -9.88
C ALA A 328 -13.78 12.19 -8.51
N PRO A 329 -14.99 12.28 -7.91
CA PRO A 329 -15.17 12.86 -6.57
C PRO A 329 -14.61 12.01 -5.42
N THR A 330 -14.25 10.74 -5.64
CA THR A 330 -13.85 9.78 -4.59
C THR A 330 -12.62 10.25 -3.81
N ASN A 331 -11.68 10.95 -4.45
CA ASN A 331 -10.50 11.49 -3.78
C ASN A 331 -10.92 12.55 -2.73
N GLN A 332 -11.74 13.51 -3.13
CA GLN A 332 -12.27 14.53 -2.22
C GLN A 332 -13.15 13.93 -1.12
N LEU A 333 -13.97 12.93 -1.44
CA LEU A 333 -14.79 12.21 -0.46
C LEU A 333 -13.92 11.45 0.54
N SER A 334 -12.81 10.84 0.11
CA SER A 334 -11.89 10.12 1.00
C SER A 334 -11.32 11.02 2.09
N GLN A 335 -11.01 12.27 1.76
CA GLN A 335 -10.51 13.29 2.68
C GLN A 335 -11.52 13.68 3.78
N GLN A 336 -12.81 13.39 3.59
CA GLN A 336 -13.84 13.62 4.63
C GLN A 336 -13.86 12.53 5.71
N TYR A 337 -13.20 11.39 5.46
CA TYR A 337 -13.20 10.25 6.37
C TYR A 337 -11.91 10.09 7.19
N GLY A 338 -10.85 10.82 6.86
CA GLY A 338 -9.57 10.72 7.56
C GLY A 338 -8.73 11.99 7.44
N SER A 339 -7.99 12.31 8.49
CA SER A 339 -6.99 13.38 8.49
C SER A 339 -5.72 12.95 7.78
N CYS A 340 -5.36 11.67 7.90
CA CYS A 340 -4.19 11.06 7.26
C CYS A 340 -4.41 9.58 6.98
N MET A 341 -3.54 8.99 6.16
CA MET A 341 -3.50 7.57 5.87
C MET A 341 -2.27 6.92 6.53
N PHE A 342 -2.47 5.72 7.07
CA PHE A 342 -1.41 4.86 7.59
C PHE A 342 -1.53 3.45 7.01
N SER A 343 -0.39 2.85 6.67
CA SER A 343 -0.32 1.48 6.17
C SER A 343 0.91 0.77 6.73
N TYR A 344 0.71 -0.48 7.14
CA TYR A 344 1.75 -1.39 7.60
C TYR A 344 1.35 -2.81 7.24
N VAL A 345 2.04 -3.42 6.27
CA VAL A 345 1.76 -4.78 5.77
C VAL A 345 2.18 -5.87 6.77
N GLY A 346 2.98 -5.50 7.78
CA GLY A 346 3.62 -6.44 8.70
C GLY A 346 5.09 -6.65 8.36
N LYS A 347 5.74 -7.56 9.08
CA LYS A 347 7.15 -7.90 8.82
C LYS A 347 7.28 -8.52 7.43
N ALA A 348 8.24 -8.03 6.65
CA ALA A 348 8.46 -8.48 5.29
C ALA A 348 8.83 -9.96 5.22
N GLY A 349 9.62 -10.45 6.18
CA GLY A 349 10.04 -11.85 6.24
C GLY A 349 10.73 -12.27 4.94
N LEU A 350 11.89 -11.69 4.65
CA LEU A 350 12.59 -11.85 3.37
C LEU A 350 13.38 -13.17 3.29
N GLY A 351 13.07 -14.14 4.17
CA GLY A 351 13.76 -15.42 4.27
C GLY A 351 15.24 -15.28 4.61
N ALA A 352 16.05 -16.24 4.18
CA ALA A 352 17.50 -16.21 4.38
C ALA A 352 18.19 -15.05 3.64
N ALA A 353 17.54 -14.47 2.62
CA ALA A 353 18.07 -13.32 1.88
C ALA A 353 18.06 -12.02 2.70
N GLU A 354 17.26 -11.95 3.79
CA GLU A 354 17.17 -10.75 4.64
C GLU A 354 18.53 -10.30 5.20
N GLN A 355 19.46 -11.25 5.40
CA GLN A 355 20.81 -10.94 5.88
C GLN A 355 21.64 -10.08 4.92
N TYR A 356 21.25 -9.97 3.65
CA TYR A 356 21.90 -9.14 2.63
C TYR A 356 21.21 -7.78 2.42
N ILE A 357 20.15 -7.50 3.20
CA ILE A 357 19.35 -6.27 3.14
C ILE A 357 19.72 -5.36 4.32
N ARG A 358 19.76 -4.05 4.08
CA ARG A 358 19.88 -3.00 5.09
C ARG A 358 18.52 -2.51 5.55
N GLU A 359 17.63 -2.26 4.60
CA GLU A 359 16.25 -1.88 4.89
C GLU A 359 15.34 -2.03 3.68
N MET A 360 14.04 -1.83 3.91
CA MET A 360 13.01 -1.77 2.89
C MET A 360 12.12 -0.56 3.15
N ARG A 361 11.76 0.19 2.11
CA ARG A 361 10.94 1.40 2.18
C ARG A 361 9.78 1.29 1.19
N THR A 362 8.65 1.92 1.48
CA THR A 362 7.47 1.91 0.60
C THR A 362 6.98 3.33 0.41
N GLU A 363 6.76 3.72 -0.84
CA GLU A 363 6.23 5.03 -1.23
C GLU A 363 4.99 4.83 -2.09
N THR A 364 3.99 5.68 -1.87
CA THR A 364 2.72 5.64 -2.60
C THR A 364 2.09 7.04 -2.58
N ASP A 365 1.15 7.27 -3.48
CA ASP A 365 0.29 8.45 -3.40
C ASP A 365 -1.12 8.08 -2.93
N SER A 366 -1.79 9.05 -2.32
CA SER A 366 -3.20 8.97 -1.96
C SER A 366 -3.83 10.37 -1.90
N ALA A 367 -5.15 10.41 -1.77
CA ALA A 367 -5.88 11.66 -1.59
C ALA A 367 -5.54 12.42 -0.29
N TYR A 368 -4.83 11.82 0.66
CA TYR A 368 -4.52 12.45 1.95
C TYR A 368 -3.27 13.34 1.88
N MET A 369 -3.27 14.42 2.67
CA MET A 369 -2.13 15.35 2.75
C MET A 369 -0.94 14.78 3.53
N ILE A 370 -1.20 13.77 4.38
CA ILE A 370 -0.19 12.95 5.04
C ILE A 370 -0.50 11.49 4.73
N VAL A 371 0.50 10.78 4.23
CA VAL A 371 0.49 9.34 4.02
C VAL A 371 1.70 8.76 4.73
N VAL A 372 1.49 7.71 5.51
CA VAL A 372 2.57 7.03 6.22
C VAL A 372 2.55 5.56 5.85
N GLU A 373 3.61 5.12 5.18
CA GLU A 373 3.86 3.71 4.91
C GLU A 373 4.97 3.22 5.85
N VAL A 374 4.77 2.04 6.42
CA VAL A 374 5.74 1.41 7.31
C VAL A 374 6.17 0.07 6.74
N SER A 375 7.47 -0.15 6.70
CA SER A 375 8.08 -1.44 6.35
C SER A 375 8.96 -1.92 7.50
N ALA A 376 8.90 -3.23 7.78
CA ALA A 376 9.75 -3.86 8.79
C ALA A 376 10.56 -5.01 8.17
N ALA A 377 11.86 -4.81 8.04
CA ALA A 377 12.80 -5.77 7.46
C ALA A 377 14.21 -5.51 7.98
N ALA A 378 15.05 -6.54 8.03
CA ALA A 378 16.47 -6.43 8.37
C ALA A 378 16.75 -5.77 9.74
N GLY A 379 15.85 -6.00 10.71
CA GLY A 379 15.97 -5.44 12.06
C GLY A 379 15.64 -3.95 12.16
N VAL A 380 14.95 -3.40 11.17
CA VAL A 380 14.63 -1.98 11.05
C VAL A 380 13.15 -1.78 10.75
N PHE A 381 12.55 -0.78 11.40
CA PHE A 381 11.32 -0.12 10.93
C PHE A 381 11.70 1.10 10.11
N SER A 382 11.34 1.09 8.84
CA SER A 382 11.43 2.25 7.95
C SER A 382 10.03 2.84 7.80
N ILE A 383 9.89 4.09 8.18
CA ILE A 383 8.65 4.87 8.09
C ILE A 383 8.85 5.90 6.98
N SER A 384 8.11 5.75 5.89
CA SER A 384 8.06 6.73 4.81
C SER A 384 6.94 7.73 5.12
N PHE A 385 7.31 8.89 5.65
CA PHE A 385 6.38 9.97 5.97
C PHE A 385 6.25 10.90 4.76
N MET A 386 5.11 10.81 4.07
CA MET A 386 4.85 11.55 2.85
C MET A 386 3.87 12.68 3.14
N GLN A 387 4.25 13.93 2.86
CA GLN A 387 3.44 15.10 3.18
C GLN A 387 3.36 16.12 2.04
N ARG A 388 2.29 16.93 2.03
CA ARG A 388 2.03 17.99 1.03
C ARG A 388 1.88 19.37 1.68
N PHE A 389 2.85 19.79 2.49
CA PHE A 389 2.84 21.10 3.17
C PHE A 389 4.08 21.92 2.86
N ALA A 390 3.96 23.24 2.98
CA ALA A 390 5.08 24.16 2.80
C ALA A 390 6.11 24.14 3.95
N THR A 391 5.79 23.47 5.06
CA THR A 391 6.66 23.37 6.25
C THR A 391 6.59 21.98 6.86
N ASP A 392 7.55 21.67 7.73
CA ASP A 392 7.67 20.39 8.43
C ASP A 392 6.82 20.28 9.70
N VAL A 393 5.91 21.22 9.98
CA VAL A 393 5.24 21.31 11.29
C VAL A 393 4.55 19.99 11.72
N TYR A 394 3.92 19.28 10.78
CA TYR A 394 3.30 17.98 11.07
C TYR A 394 4.33 16.86 11.26
N LEU A 395 5.37 16.83 10.42
CA LEU A 395 6.50 15.90 10.56
C LEU A 395 7.20 16.10 11.91
N ASP A 396 7.62 17.32 12.23
CA ASP A 396 8.32 17.67 13.46
C ASP A 396 7.48 17.29 14.69
N THR A 397 6.17 17.54 14.66
CA THR A 397 5.28 17.16 15.76
C THR A 397 5.15 15.64 15.90
N PHE A 398 5.15 14.90 14.78
CA PHE A 398 5.17 13.43 14.82
C PHE A 398 6.51 12.88 15.34
N LEU A 399 7.63 13.47 14.93
CA LEU A 399 8.96 13.13 15.42
C LEU A 399 9.11 13.41 16.92
N ASP A 400 8.51 14.50 17.40
CA ASP A 400 8.38 14.80 18.83
C ASP A 400 7.59 13.72 19.58
N GLU A 401 6.47 13.26 19.01
CA GLU A 401 5.70 12.16 19.61
C GLU A 401 6.56 10.89 19.70
N LEU A 402 7.35 10.54 18.68
CA LEU A 402 8.31 9.42 18.76
C LEU A 402 9.32 9.63 19.89
N HIS A 403 9.93 10.82 19.98
CA HIS A 403 10.93 11.14 20.98
C HIS A 403 10.36 11.07 22.42
N GLN A 404 9.14 11.57 22.65
CA GLN A 404 8.45 11.47 23.94
C GLN A 404 8.20 10.03 24.39
N GLN A 405 8.13 9.09 23.45
CA GLN A 405 8.01 7.66 23.74
C GLN A 405 9.36 6.98 24.02
N GLY A 406 10.46 7.74 23.99
CA GLY A 406 11.82 7.23 24.17
C GLY A 406 12.37 6.53 22.92
N LEU A 407 11.82 6.85 21.74
CA LEU A 407 12.33 6.34 20.47
C LEU A 407 13.38 7.29 19.92
N THR A 408 14.51 6.71 19.52
CA THR A 408 15.56 7.36 18.74
C THR A 408 15.39 6.95 17.30
N TYR A 409 15.60 7.89 16.39
CA TYR A 409 15.40 7.68 14.97
C TYR A 409 16.52 8.35 14.17
N GLU A 410 16.71 7.88 12.95
CA GLU A 410 17.55 8.51 11.93
C GLU A 410 16.67 8.99 10.78
N ILE A 411 17.09 10.05 10.09
CA ILE A 411 16.47 10.49 8.84
C ILE A 411 17.48 10.27 7.71
N PRO A 412 17.54 9.06 7.11
CA PRO A 412 18.56 8.74 6.11
C PRO A 412 18.34 9.42 4.75
N ASP A 413 17.11 9.83 4.42
CA ASP A 413 16.79 10.39 3.10
C ASP A 413 15.60 11.34 3.17
N ARG A 414 15.59 12.33 2.27
CA ARG A 414 14.51 13.29 2.04
C ARG A 414 14.49 13.67 0.57
N HIS A 415 13.36 13.43 -0.10
CA HIS A 415 13.22 13.64 -1.53
C HIS A 415 11.77 13.91 -1.94
N PRO A 416 11.51 14.50 -3.12
CA PRO A 416 10.16 14.55 -3.68
C PRO A 416 9.62 13.12 -3.90
N LEU A 417 8.30 12.93 -3.79
CA LEU A 417 7.66 11.63 -4.04
C LEU A 417 8.10 11.05 -5.39
N GLN A 418 8.65 9.82 -5.35
CA GLN A 418 9.14 9.09 -6.51
C GLN A 418 8.33 7.81 -6.67
N ILE A 419 7.21 7.91 -7.40
CA ILE A 419 6.40 6.74 -7.79
C ILE A 419 6.22 6.74 -9.30
N ALA A 420 5.96 5.56 -9.86
CA ALA A 420 5.81 5.43 -11.30
C ALA A 420 4.56 6.17 -11.80
N PRO A 421 4.67 6.99 -12.86
CA PRO A 421 3.49 7.45 -13.56
C PRO A 421 2.82 6.26 -14.28
N ILE A 422 1.56 6.45 -14.66
CA ILE A 422 0.81 5.46 -15.43
C ILE A 422 0.40 6.07 -16.77
N ALA A 423 0.60 5.33 -17.86
CA ALA A 423 0.15 5.77 -19.18
C ALA A 423 -1.38 5.84 -19.24
N ASP A 424 -1.91 6.71 -20.10
CA ASP A 424 -3.35 6.76 -20.35
C ASP A 424 -3.82 5.49 -21.08
N TYR A 425 -4.28 4.53 -20.28
CA TYR A 425 -4.82 3.26 -20.74
C TYR A 425 -6.31 3.32 -21.09
N ARG A 426 -7.00 4.44 -20.80
CA ARG A 426 -8.45 4.59 -21.05
C ARG A 426 -8.76 4.83 -22.52
N ASN A 427 -7.81 5.41 -23.25
CA ASN A 427 -7.89 5.67 -24.68
C ASN A 427 -7.27 4.54 -25.54
N ALA A 428 -6.95 3.39 -24.95
CA ALA A 428 -6.47 2.24 -25.70
C ALA A 428 -7.54 1.84 -26.73
N LYS A 429 -7.18 1.85 -28.02
CA LYS A 429 -8.11 1.46 -29.09
C LYS A 429 -8.52 0.00 -28.87
N PRO A 430 -9.82 -0.34 -28.90
CA PRO A 430 -10.25 -1.72 -28.90
C PRO A 430 -9.63 -2.40 -30.13
N LYS A 431 -9.03 -3.59 -29.92
CA LYS A 431 -8.45 -4.37 -31.01
C LYS A 431 -9.52 -5.09 -31.82
#